data_AF-A0A9Q9H9S4-F1
#
_entry.id   AF-A0A9Q9H9S4-F1
#
_cell.length_a   1.000
_cell.length_b   1.000
_cell.length_c   1.000
_cell.angle_alpha   90.00
_cell.angle_beta   90.00
_cell.angle_gamma   90.00
#
_symmetry.space_group_name_H-M   'P 1'
#
loop_
_entity.id
_entity.type
_entity.pdbx_description
1 polymer ?
#
loop_
_entity_poly.entity_id
_entity_poly.type
_entity_poly.pdbx_seq_one_letter_code
_entity_poly.pdbx_strand_id
1 'polypeptide(L)'
;MSNEVYGYVNCPPQQSVAQFLRQLEQKSGIGISQIPFEELYNIPETALPKTTDVYFAFLISDKPGGKNASYLIDALDYAPEADIGLPRLAIDRFSKLVALLKDIAKEDFVSRLVVAICDSSNIEDVMHLKADQLEDVIGDDLKYNSPPDRVYFVE
;
A
#
# COMPACT_ATOMS: atom_id res chain seq x y z
N MET A 1 17.97 -2.46 -3.12
CA MET A 1 16.74 -1.67 -3.24
C MET A 1 15.68 -2.45 -2.48
N SER A 2 15.13 -1.84 -1.44
CA SER A 2 14.12 -2.41 -0.56
C SER A 2 12.83 -1.69 -0.90
N ASN A 3 12.06 -2.24 -1.82
CA ASN A 3 10.78 -1.65 -2.18
C ASN A 3 9.78 -1.84 -1.05
N GLU A 4 9.14 -0.76 -0.66
CA GLU A 4 8.31 -0.67 0.52
C GLU A 4 6.96 -0.05 0.18
N VAL A 5 5.91 -0.68 0.70
CA VAL A 5 4.55 -0.17 0.63
C VAL A 5 3.95 -0.27 2.02
N TYR A 6 3.75 0.86 2.68
CA TYR A 6 3.22 0.91 4.04
C TYR A 6 2.34 2.14 4.19
N GLY A 7 1.56 2.19 5.26
CA GLY A 7 0.61 3.27 5.42
C GLY A 7 -0.25 3.10 6.64
N TYR A 8 -1.30 3.90 6.74
CA TYR A 8 -2.28 3.76 7.80
C TYR A 8 -3.68 4.05 7.29
N VAL A 9 -4.65 3.52 8.04
CA VAL A 9 -6.06 3.72 7.79
C VAL A 9 -6.69 4.35 9.00
N ASN A 10 -7.52 5.36 8.77
CA ASN A 10 -8.30 6.01 9.81
C ASN A 10 -9.65 5.30 9.97
N CYS A 11 -9.85 4.60 11.10
CA CYS A 11 -10.99 3.70 11.33
C CYS A 11 -11.55 3.79 12.76
N PRO A 12 -12.85 3.53 12.99
CA PRO A 12 -13.44 3.47 14.33
C PRO A 12 -12.80 2.41 15.24
N PRO A 13 -12.76 2.64 16.57
CA PRO A 13 -12.12 1.74 17.55
C PRO A 13 -12.76 0.36 17.70
N GLN A 14 -13.93 0.14 17.13
CA GLN A 14 -14.68 -1.11 17.26
C GLN A 14 -14.36 -2.11 16.13
N GLN A 15 -13.57 -1.71 15.13
CA GLN A 15 -13.28 -2.55 13.98
C GLN A 15 -12.21 -3.60 14.31
N SER A 16 -12.49 -4.86 13.97
CA SER A 16 -11.49 -5.92 14.06
C SER A 16 -10.49 -5.80 12.90
N VAL A 17 -9.45 -4.99 13.10
CA VAL A 17 -8.36 -4.76 12.13
C VAL A 17 -7.76 -6.10 11.66
N ALA A 18 -7.48 -7.01 12.58
CA ALA A 18 -6.91 -8.31 12.25
C ALA A 18 -7.79 -9.15 11.31
N GLN A 19 -9.11 -9.12 11.51
CA GLN A 19 -10.04 -9.82 10.63
C GLN A 19 -10.09 -9.17 9.24
N PHE A 20 -10.11 -7.84 9.18
CA PHE A 20 -10.10 -7.08 7.94
C PHE A 20 -8.84 -7.36 7.11
N LEU A 21 -7.66 -7.26 7.71
CA LEU A 21 -6.39 -7.54 7.03
C LEU A 21 -6.33 -8.99 6.51
N ARG A 22 -6.81 -9.95 7.30
CA ARG A 22 -6.89 -11.36 6.88
C ARG A 22 -7.81 -11.56 5.68
N GLN A 23 -8.94 -10.87 5.61
CA GLN A 23 -9.85 -10.94 4.47
C GLN A 23 -9.21 -10.36 3.20
N LEU A 24 -8.53 -9.21 3.32
CA LEU A 24 -7.78 -8.61 2.22
C LEU A 24 -6.68 -9.52 1.69
N GLU A 25 -5.90 -10.12 2.59
CA GLU A 25 -4.83 -11.05 2.23
C GLU A 25 -5.38 -12.27 1.48
N GLN A 26 -6.46 -12.88 1.99
CA GLN A 26 -7.12 -14.03 1.36
C GLN A 26 -7.70 -13.69 -0.03
N LYS A 27 -8.26 -12.49 -0.19
CA LYS A 27 -8.86 -12.03 -1.45
C LYS A 27 -7.80 -11.70 -2.50
N SER A 28 -6.74 -10.99 -2.10
CA SER A 28 -5.74 -10.45 -3.03
C SER A 28 -4.59 -11.41 -3.32
N GLY A 29 -4.24 -12.28 -2.36
CA GLY A 29 -3.02 -13.08 -2.37
C GLY A 29 -1.74 -12.27 -2.10
N ILE A 30 -1.87 -10.97 -1.80
CA ILE A 30 -0.77 -10.07 -1.42
C ILE A 30 -0.70 -10.07 0.10
N GLY A 31 0.52 -10.03 0.67
CA GLY A 31 0.68 -9.94 2.11
C GLY A 31 0.29 -8.56 2.63
N ILE A 32 -0.53 -8.51 3.69
CA ILE A 32 -0.81 -7.28 4.41
C ILE A 32 -0.83 -7.56 5.91
N SER A 33 -0.04 -6.80 6.66
CA SER A 33 0.12 -6.98 8.11
C SER A 33 0.02 -5.66 8.84
N GLN A 34 -0.47 -5.73 10.08
CA GLN A 34 -0.43 -4.57 10.98
C GLN A 34 1.00 -4.37 11.48
N ILE A 35 1.45 -3.12 11.48
CA ILE A 35 2.76 -2.72 12.01
C ILE A 35 2.58 -1.69 13.15
N PRO A 36 3.59 -1.55 14.03
CA PRO A 36 3.67 -0.41 14.94
C PRO A 36 3.71 0.92 14.17
N PHE A 37 3.17 1.96 14.78
CA PHE A 37 3.12 3.28 14.14
C PHE A 37 4.52 3.91 13.99
N GLU A 38 5.45 3.52 14.86
CA GLU A 38 6.86 3.89 14.84
C GLU A 38 7.61 3.33 13.61
N GLU A 39 7.01 2.37 12.91
CA GLU A 39 7.52 1.79 11.66
C GLU A 39 7.01 2.54 10.40
N LEU A 40 6.21 3.60 10.56
CA LEU A 40 5.88 4.53 9.47
C LEU A 40 7.02 5.51 9.20
N TYR A 41 8.14 4.97 8.73
CA TYR A 41 9.36 5.74 8.50
C TYR A 41 9.14 6.85 7.46
N ASN A 42 9.75 8.01 7.69
CA ASN A 42 9.83 9.13 6.76
C ASN A 42 8.49 9.68 6.21
N ILE A 43 7.34 9.27 6.75
CA ILE A 43 6.07 9.92 6.48
C ILE A 43 6.14 11.35 7.02
N PRO A 44 5.90 12.38 6.19
CA PRO A 44 5.95 13.77 6.64
C PRO A 44 5.01 14.02 7.82
N GLU A 45 5.38 14.91 8.76
CA GLU A 45 4.53 15.20 9.93
C GLU A 45 3.13 15.69 9.55
N THR A 46 3.01 16.39 8.42
CA THR A 46 1.74 16.83 7.82
C THR A 46 0.83 15.67 7.42
N ALA A 47 1.42 14.47 7.28
CA ALA A 47 0.78 13.22 6.92
C ALA A 47 0.60 12.24 8.06
N LEU A 48 1.03 12.58 9.27
CA LEU A 48 0.74 11.73 10.42
C LEU A 48 -0.71 11.98 10.92
N PRO A 49 -1.42 10.94 11.37
CA PRO A 49 -2.72 11.09 12.01
C PRO A 49 -2.66 12.04 13.20
N LYS A 50 -3.78 12.72 13.46
CA LYS A 50 -3.91 13.54 14.66
C LYS A 50 -4.08 12.60 15.86
N THR A 51 -3.58 13.00 17.02
CA THR A 51 -3.60 12.21 18.27
C THR A 51 -5.01 11.82 18.76
N THR A 52 -6.06 12.42 18.19
CA THR A 52 -7.47 12.11 18.50
C THR A 52 -8.07 11.04 17.60
N ASP A 53 -7.41 10.70 16.50
CA ASP A 53 -7.93 9.75 15.53
C ASP A 53 -7.62 8.32 15.96
N VAL A 54 -8.51 7.39 15.62
CA VAL A 54 -8.24 5.96 15.76
C VAL A 54 -7.77 5.44 14.42
N TYR A 55 -6.59 4.81 14.41
CA TYR A 55 -5.94 4.35 13.21
C TYR A 55 -5.18 3.05 13.46
N PHE A 56 -4.91 2.32 12.38
CA PHE A 56 -3.89 1.27 12.39
C PHE A 56 -2.92 1.48 11.25
N ALA A 57 -1.65 1.22 11.52
CA ALA A 57 -0.60 1.19 10.51
C ALA A 57 -0.49 -0.21 9.90
N PHE A 58 -0.13 -0.27 8.62
CA PHE A 58 0.02 -1.51 7.88
C PHE A 58 1.26 -1.49 6.98
N LEU A 59 1.71 -2.69 6.62
CA LEU A 59 2.71 -2.96 5.60
C LEU A 59 2.10 -3.91 4.56
N ILE A 60 2.36 -3.64 3.28
CA ILE A 60 2.03 -4.50 2.14
C ILE A 60 3.32 -5.15 1.62
N SER A 61 3.24 -6.44 1.33
CA SER A 61 4.39 -7.23 0.89
C SER A 61 4.04 -8.22 -0.20
N ASP A 62 5.07 -8.77 -0.86
CA ASP A 62 4.92 -9.67 -2.01
C ASP A 62 4.05 -10.91 -1.74
N LYS A 63 4.00 -11.35 -0.48
CA LYS A 63 3.25 -12.54 -0.05
C LYS A 63 2.88 -12.46 1.44
N PRO A 64 1.86 -13.21 1.88
CA PRO A 64 1.52 -13.36 3.30
C PRO A 64 2.72 -13.59 4.21
N GLY A 65 2.81 -12.80 5.28
CA GLY A 65 3.94 -12.84 6.24
C GLY A 65 5.27 -12.30 5.70
N GLY A 66 5.29 -11.69 4.52
CA GLY A 66 6.43 -10.99 3.95
C GLY A 66 6.75 -9.67 4.67
N LYS A 67 7.85 -9.02 4.26
CA LYS A 67 8.33 -7.76 4.86
C LYS A 67 8.62 -6.65 3.85
N ASN A 68 8.54 -6.93 2.56
CA ASN A 68 8.81 -5.95 1.51
C ASN A 68 7.97 -6.27 0.27
N ALA A 69 7.87 -5.28 -0.60
CA ALA A 69 7.13 -5.30 -1.85
C ALA A 69 8.10 -5.37 -3.05
N SER A 70 9.23 -6.07 -2.89
CA SER A 70 10.34 -6.13 -3.86
C SER A 70 9.86 -6.52 -5.23
N TYR A 71 9.01 -7.53 -5.32
CA TYR A 71 8.45 -7.99 -6.59
C TYR A 71 7.19 -7.21 -6.97
N LEU A 72 6.35 -6.88 -6.00
CA LEU A 72 5.03 -6.29 -6.21
C LEU A 72 5.08 -4.93 -6.92
N ILE A 73 6.06 -4.09 -6.61
CA ILE A 73 6.23 -2.76 -7.23
C ILE A 73 7.45 -2.67 -8.15
N ASP A 74 8.05 -3.80 -8.54
CA ASP A 74 9.09 -3.82 -9.57
C ASP A 74 8.49 -3.55 -10.95
N ALA A 75 9.08 -2.64 -11.71
CA ALA A 75 8.70 -2.33 -13.09
C ALA A 75 9.19 -3.36 -14.13
N LEU A 76 10.06 -4.29 -13.74
CA LEU A 76 10.58 -5.29 -14.66
C LEU A 76 9.60 -6.45 -14.89
N ASP A 77 9.45 -6.86 -16.14
CA ASP A 77 8.78 -8.10 -16.46
C ASP A 77 9.70 -9.29 -16.16
N TYR A 78 9.16 -10.31 -15.50
CA TYR A 78 9.91 -11.50 -15.12
C TYR A 78 9.85 -12.57 -16.21
N ALA A 79 10.93 -13.33 -16.34
CA ALA A 79 11.03 -14.42 -17.31
C ALA A 79 9.93 -15.49 -17.09
N PRO A 80 9.45 -16.18 -18.14
CA PRO A 80 8.40 -17.19 -18.02
C PRO A 80 8.69 -18.34 -17.04
N GLU A 81 9.95 -18.62 -16.78
CA GLU A 81 10.42 -19.65 -15.85
C GLU A 81 10.52 -19.15 -14.40
N ALA A 82 10.40 -17.84 -14.16
CA ALA A 82 10.47 -17.28 -12.82
C ALA A 82 9.21 -17.66 -12.01
N ASP A 83 9.43 -18.14 -10.80
CA ASP A 83 8.42 -18.41 -9.80
C ASP A 83 8.54 -17.41 -8.64
N ILE A 84 7.90 -16.24 -8.82
CA ILE A 84 7.90 -15.15 -7.84
C ILE A 84 6.62 -15.12 -6.99
N GLY A 85 5.69 -16.07 -7.20
CA GLY A 85 4.39 -16.10 -6.50
C GLY A 85 3.42 -14.97 -6.86
N LEU A 86 3.77 -14.13 -7.84
CA LEU A 86 2.99 -13.00 -8.36
C LEU A 86 2.93 -13.04 -9.89
N PRO A 87 2.02 -12.27 -10.53
CA PRO A 87 2.06 -12.07 -11.98
C PRO A 87 3.43 -11.63 -12.47
N ARG A 88 3.83 -12.13 -13.64
CA ARG A 88 5.16 -11.84 -14.21
C ARG A 88 5.24 -10.48 -14.87
N LEU A 89 4.12 -9.99 -15.40
CA LEU A 89 4.04 -8.65 -15.98
C LEU A 89 3.92 -7.61 -14.87
N ALA A 90 4.72 -6.54 -14.97
CA ALA A 90 4.70 -5.45 -13.99
C ALA A 90 3.31 -4.83 -13.87
N ILE A 91 2.65 -4.59 -15.01
CA ILE A 91 1.31 -3.99 -15.05
C ILE A 91 0.26 -4.81 -14.29
N ASP A 92 0.37 -6.14 -14.31
CA ASP A 92 -0.55 -7.02 -13.59
C ASP A 92 -0.31 -6.95 -12.08
N ARG A 93 0.95 -6.82 -11.65
CA ARG A 93 1.29 -6.64 -10.22
C ARG A 93 0.83 -5.29 -9.71
N PHE A 94 1.06 -4.23 -10.47
CA PHE A 94 0.58 -2.88 -10.15
C PHE A 94 -0.94 -2.86 -10.04
N SER A 95 -1.64 -3.50 -10.98
CA SER A 95 -3.11 -3.63 -10.94
C SER A 95 -3.59 -4.35 -9.68
N LYS A 96 -2.88 -5.38 -9.21
CA LYS A 96 -3.22 -6.06 -7.94
C LYS A 96 -3.02 -5.15 -6.74
N LEU A 97 -1.93 -4.38 -6.68
CA LEU A 97 -1.70 -3.41 -5.60
C LEU A 97 -2.79 -2.33 -5.58
N VAL A 98 -3.06 -1.72 -6.73
CA VAL A 98 -4.12 -0.72 -6.90
C VAL A 98 -5.49 -1.28 -6.49
N ALA A 99 -5.82 -2.51 -6.91
CA ALA A 99 -7.06 -3.16 -6.52
C ALA A 99 -7.16 -3.37 -5.00
N LEU A 100 -6.08 -3.78 -4.35
CA LEU A 100 -6.01 -3.91 -2.89
C LEU A 100 -6.23 -2.57 -2.18
N LEU A 101 -5.59 -1.50 -2.65
CA LEU A 101 -5.76 -0.16 -2.09
C LEU A 101 -7.19 0.36 -2.28
N LYS A 102 -7.80 0.10 -3.44
CA LYS A 102 -9.22 0.42 -3.69
C LYS A 102 -10.15 -0.37 -2.79
N ASP A 103 -9.87 -1.64 -2.54
CA ASP A 103 -10.65 -2.45 -1.60
C ASP A 103 -10.59 -1.84 -0.19
N ILE A 104 -9.41 -1.38 0.26
CA ILE A 104 -9.28 -0.68 1.54
C ILE A 104 -10.07 0.63 1.57
N ALA A 105 -9.90 1.47 0.54
CA ALA A 105 -10.53 2.80 0.48
C ALA A 105 -12.07 2.75 0.35
N LYS A 106 -12.64 1.61 -0.07
CA LYS A 106 -14.09 1.43 -0.26
C LYS A 106 -14.83 0.94 0.98
N GLU A 107 -14.13 0.53 2.03
CA GLU A 107 -14.77 0.10 3.26
C GLU A 107 -15.47 1.27 3.95
N ASP A 108 -16.73 1.09 4.33
CA ASP A 108 -17.56 2.16 4.91
C ASP A 108 -16.99 2.76 6.20
N PHE A 109 -16.14 2.01 6.91
CA PHE A 109 -15.50 2.47 8.13
C PHE A 109 -14.18 3.23 7.89
N VAL A 110 -13.71 3.31 6.64
CA VAL A 110 -12.48 3.99 6.26
C VAL A 110 -12.81 5.43 5.89
N SER A 111 -12.31 6.35 6.72
CA SER A 111 -12.47 7.80 6.47
C SER A 111 -11.28 8.43 5.75
N ARG A 112 -10.13 7.76 5.80
CA ARG A 112 -8.90 8.14 5.11
C ARG A 112 -7.98 6.93 4.99
N LEU A 113 -7.38 6.77 3.82
CA LEU A 113 -6.25 5.87 3.58
C LEU A 113 -5.02 6.71 3.25
N VAL A 114 -3.92 6.47 3.94
CA VAL A 114 -2.61 7.02 3.59
C VAL A 114 -1.69 5.86 3.26
N VAL A 115 -1.00 5.94 2.12
CA VAL A 115 -0.07 4.90 1.66
C VAL A 115 1.19 5.54 1.09
N ALA A 116 2.35 5.10 1.56
CA ALA A 116 3.65 5.38 0.98
C ALA A 116 4.05 4.23 0.04
N ILE A 117 4.60 4.58 -1.13
CA ILE A 117 5.19 3.63 -2.07
C ILE A 117 6.57 4.17 -2.42
N CYS A 118 7.63 3.47 -2.00
CA CYS A 118 9.00 4.00 -2.05
C CYS A 118 10.09 2.93 -2.12
N ASP A 119 11.30 3.31 -2.52
CA ASP A 119 12.53 2.53 -2.26
C ASP A 119 13.17 2.99 -0.95
N SER A 120 13.40 2.06 -0.03
CA SER A 120 14.21 2.26 1.18
C SER A 120 13.72 3.45 2.02
N SER A 121 12.40 3.55 2.18
CA SER A 121 11.70 4.62 2.89
C SER A 121 12.01 6.04 2.37
N ASN A 122 12.49 6.19 1.13
CA ASN A 122 12.71 7.50 0.53
C ASN A 122 11.38 8.13 0.11
N ILE A 123 11.03 9.28 0.67
CA ILE A 123 9.82 10.01 0.33
C ILE A 123 10.22 11.39 -0.17
N GLU A 124 9.88 11.68 -1.42
CA GLU A 124 10.18 12.93 -2.12
C GLU A 124 8.97 13.86 -2.19
N ASP A 125 7.75 13.30 -2.18
CA ASP A 125 6.54 14.07 -2.43
C ASP A 125 5.30 13.52 -1.70
N VAL A 126 4.28 14.37 -1.59
CA VAL A 126 2.97 14.08 -1.00
C VAL A 126 1.88 14.46 -1.98
N MET A 127 0.96 13.52 -2.24
CA MET A 127 -0.17 13.72 -3.14
C MET A 127 -1.50 13.44 -2.46
N HIS A 128 -2.48 14.31 -2.70
CA HIS A 128 -3.87 14.12 -2.28
C HIS A 128 -4.72 13.74 -3.50
N LEU A 129 -5.55 12.71 -3.34
CA LEU A 129 -6.42 12.21 -4.39
C LEU A 129 -7.71 11.65 -3.80
N LYS A 130 -8.74 11.57 -4.65
CA LYS A 130 -10.00 10.90 -4.30
C LYS A 130 -9.93 9.41 -4.55
N ALA A 131 -10.73 8.64 -3.82
CA ALA A 131 -10.79 7.18 -3.99
C ALA A 131 -11.06 6.70 -5.44
N ASP A 132 -11.79 7.48 -6.24
CA ASP A 132 -12.06 7.19 -7.66
C ASP A 132 -10.87 7.48 -8.59
N GLN A 133 -9.89 8.28 -8.15
CA GLN A 133 -8.68 8.62 -8.88
C GLN A 133 -7.52 7.65 -8.60
N LEU A 134 -7.67 6.74 -7.63
CA LEU A 134 -6.59 5.88 -7.16
C LEU A 134 -5.97 5.06 -8.29
N GLU A 135 -6.81 4.48 -9.15
CA GLU A 135 -6.36 3.64 -10.26
C GLU A 135 -5.54 4.40 -11.28
N ASP A 136 -6.02 5.57 -11.71
CA ASP A 136 -5.35 6.38 -12.71
C ASP A 136 -4.04 6.94 -12.16
N VAL A 137 -4.07 7.53 -10.95
CA VAL A 137 -2.92 8.23 -10.37
C VAL A 137 -1.82 7.27 -9.93
N ILE A 138 -2.15 6.31 -9.04
CA ILE A 138 -1.14 5.37 -8.52
C ILE A 138 -0.70 4.39 -9.62
N GLY A 139 -1.62 3.99 -10.50
CA GLY A 139 -1.30 3.12 -11.63
C GLY A 139 -0.32 3.77 -12.60
N ASP A 140 -0.54 5.03 -12.98
CA ASP A 140 0.40 5.76 -13.84
C ASP A 140 1.73 6.03 -13.12
N ASP A 141 1.71 6.45 -11.85
CA ASP A 141 2.94 6.66 -11.09
C ASP A 141 3.79 5.38 -11.01
N LEU A 142 3.19 4.23 -10.71
CA LEU A 142 3.89 2.95 -10.76
C LEU A 142 4.42 2.62 -12.17
N LYS A 143 3.65 2.90 -13.21
CA LYS A 143 4.07 2.59 -14.58
C LYS A 143 5.26 3.43 -15.06
N TYR A 144 5.33 4.69 -14.66
CA TYR A 144 6.33 5.63 -15.16
C TYR A 144 7.47 5.90 -14.18
N ASN A 145 7.24 5.71 -12.88
CA ASN A 145 8.15 6.05 -11.79
C ASN A 145 8.07 4.94 -10.71
N SER A 146 8.52 3.71 -10.96
CA SER A 146 8.47 2.64 -9.94
C SER A 146 9.82 2.44 -9.24
N PRO A 147 9.91 2.61 -7.90
CA PRO A 147 8.87 3.18 -7.03
C PRO A 147 8.78 4.72 -7.16
N PRO A 148 7.61 5.31 -6.84
CA PRO A 148 7.35 6.73 -7.07
C PRO A 148 7.87 7.63 -5.94
N ASP A 149 8.41 7.03 -4.87
CA ASP A 149 8.93 7.70 -3.68
C ASP A 149 7.95 8.75 -3.14
N ARG A 150 6.67 8.37 -3.01
CA ARG A 150 5.56 9.28 -2.72
C ARG A 150 4.61 8.72 -1.68
N VAL A 151 4.03 9.62 -0.88
CA VAL A 151 2.88 9.34 -0.01
C VAL A 151 1.60 9.83 -0.66
N TYR A 152 0.58 8.98 -0.67
CA TYR A 152 -0.74 9.26 -1.21
C TYR A 152 -1.76 9.35 -0.08
N PHE A 153 -2.56 10.41 -0.08
CA PHE A 153 -3.73 10.59 0.77
C PHE A 153 -4.97 10.37 -0.05
N VAL A 154 -5.73 9.35 0.33
CA VAL A 154 -6.99 8.97 -0.32
C VAL A 154 -8.14 9.34 0.60
N GLU A 155 -8.99 10.27 0.12
CA GLU A 155 -10.16 10.82 0.83
C GLU A 155 -11.44 10.84 -0.03
#